data_AF-A0A662IG73-F1
#
_entry.id   AF-A0A662IG73-F1
#
_cell.length_a   1.000
_cell.length_b   1.000
_cell.length_c   1.000
_cell.angle_alpha   90.00
_cell.angle_beta   90.00
_cell.angle_gamma   90.00
#
_symmetry.space_group_name_H-M   'P 1'
#
loop_
_entity.id
_entity.type
_entity.pdbx_description
1 polymer ?
#
loop_
_entity_poly.entity_id
_entity_poly.type
_entity_poly.pdbx_seq_one_letter_code
_entity_poly.pdbx_strand_id
1 'polypeptide(L)'
;MINLTPVVGLPRYARLLRRVASALGIYKLYEKILEAEVRGSRIPSHIAVILDGNRRWARKAGLPPELGYEEGARRVEEMLRWCYDIGIRTVTLYVLSTENLRRRRPEE
;
A
#
# COMPACT_ATOMS: atom_id res chain seq x y z
N MET A 1 8.19 10.31 2.25
CA MET A 1 7.25 11.41 1.94
C MET A 1 5.89 10.78 1.70
N ILE A 2 4.89 11.04 2.54
CA ILE A 2 3.55 10.48 2.34
C ILE A 2 3.03 10.97 0.98
N ASN A 3 2.90 10.05 0.04
CA ASN A 3 2.35 10.34 -1.26
C ASN A 3 0.87 10.70 -1.04
N LEU A 4 0.53 11.99 -1.16
CA LEU A 4 -0.83 12.52 -0.98
C LEU A 4 -1.72 12.16 -2.16
N THR A 5 -1.73 10.89 -2.57
CA THR A 5 -2.68 10.42 -3.56
C THR A 5 -4.10 10.65 -3.03
N PRO A 6 -4.98 11.26 -3.84
CA PRO A 6 -6.33 11.56 -3.39
C PRO A 6 -7.06 10.26 -3.07
N VAL A 7 -7.37 10.04 -1.80
CA VAL A 7 -8.27 8.95 -1.40
C VAL A 7 -9.67 9.37 -1.82
N VAL A 8 -10.10 8.85 -2.96
CA VAL A 8 -11.40 9.12 -3.57
C VAL A 8 -12.53 8.72 -2.61
N GLY A 9 -13.63 9.48 -2.57
CA GLY A 9 -14.82 9.15 -1.77
C GLY A 9 -14.85 9.68 -0.31
N LEU A 10 -13.89 10.50 0.12
CA LEU A 10 -13.96 11.16 1.44
C LEU A 10 -14.72 12.49 1.39
N PRO A 11 -15.52 12.83 2.42
CA PRO A 11 -16.17 14.14 2.56
C PRO A 11 -15.17 15.30 2.50
N ARG A 12 -15.60 16.47 2.00
CA ARG A 12 -14.71 17.64 1.78
C ARG A 12 -13.96 18.05 3.06
N TYR A 13 -14.61 17.99 4.22
CA TYR A 13 -13.99 18.34 5.51
C TYR A 13 -12.86 17.38 5.90
N ALA A 14 -12.99 16.09 5.60
CA ALA A 14 -11.99 15.10 5.96
C ALA A 14 -10.69 15.29 5.18
N ARG A 15 -10.76 15.80 3.94
CA ARG A 15 -9.58 16.19 3.16
C ARG A 15 -8.85 17.38 3.77
N LEU A 16 -9.58 18.39 4.24
CA LEU A 16 -8.99 19.56 4.91
C LEU A 16 -8.31 19.14 6.21
N LEU A 17 -9.00 18.37 7.06
CA LEU A 17 -8.46 17.85 8.32
C LEU A 17 -7.20 17.01 8.08
N ARG A 18 -7.18 16.15 7.04
CA ARG A 18 -5.96 15.40 6.68
C ARG A 18 -4.79 16.29 6.29
N ARG A 19 -5.03 17.35 5.52
CA ARG A 19 -3.97 18.31 5.12
C ARG A 19 -3.45 19.05 6.33
N VAL A 20 -4.33 19.52 7.21
CA VAL A 20 -3.96 20.18 8.46
C VAL A 20 -3.18 19.23 9.37
N ALA A 21 -3.66 18.01 9.60
CA ALA A 21 -2.96 17.01 10.40
C ALA A 21 -1.57 16.66 9.83
N SER A 22 -1.45 16.58 8.50
CA SER A 22 -0.16 16.37 7.83
C SER A 22 0.78 17.58 7.98
N ALA A 23 0.26 18.80 7.83
CA ALA A 23 1.03 20.04 7.99
C ALA A 23 1.50 20.25 9.43
N LEU A 24 0.66 19.90 10.40
CA LEU A 24 0.98 19.90 11.83
C LEU A 24 1.90 18.74 12.25
N GLY A 25 2.30 17.86 11.32
CA GLY A 25 3.22 16.77 11.59
C GLY A 25 2.64 15.61 12.39
N ILE A 26 1.33 15.56 12.61
CA ILE A 26 0.66 14.50 13.39
C ILE A 26 0.96 13.12 12.79
N TYR A 27 0.88 12.99 11.46
CA TYR A 27 1.20 11.73 10.79
C TYR A 27 2.67 11.34 10.94
N LYS A 28 3.61 12.30 10.94
CA LYS A 28 5.03 12.02 11.17
C LYS A 28 5.27 11.53 12.61
N LEU A 29 4.59 12.13 13.58
CA LEU A 29 4.67 11.68 14.98
C LEU A 29 4.09 10.27 15.14
N TYR A 30 2.93 10.04 14.53
CA TYR A 30 2.28 8.73 14.54
C TYR A 30 3.16 7.64 13.89
N GLU A 31 3.76 7.92 12.74
CA GLU A 31 4.72 7.02 12.07
C GLU A 31 5.91 6.69 12.98
N LYS A 32 6.50 7.69 13.66
CA LYS A 32 7.62 7.45 14.60
C LYS A 32 7.23 6.57 15.78
N ILE A 33 6.02 6.75 16.32
CA ILE A 33 5.52 5.93 17.42
C ILE A 33 5.34 4.48 16.97
N LEU A 34 4.68 4.27 15.82
CA LEU A 34 4.51 2.93 15.24
C LEU A 34 5.84 2.26 14.92
N GLU A 35 6.80 3.01 14.36
CA GLU A 35 8.11 2.46 14.06
C GLU A 35 8.84 2.02 15.34
N ALA A 36 8.78 2.81 16.41
CA ALA A 36 9.35 2.44 17.70
C ALA A 36 8.69 1.19 18.29
N GLU A 37 7.36 1.08 18.20
CA GLU A 37 6.61 -0.09 18.66
C GLU A 37 7.00 -1.35 17.89
N VAL A 38 7.04 -1.28 16.55
CA VAL A 38 7.45 -2.40 15.70
C VAL A 38 8.88 -2.82 16.01
N ARG A 39 9.83 -1.88 16.10
CA ARG A 39 11.23 -2.16 16.41
C ARG A 39 11.47 -2.68 17.83
N GLY A 40 10.60 -2.30 18.78
CA GLY A 40 10.62 -2.81 20.15
C GLY A 40 10.02 -4.21 20.30
N SER A 41 9.36 -4.71 19.26
CA SER A 41 8.73 -6.04 19.23
C SER A 41 9.62 -7.09 18.56
N ARG A 42 9.21 -8.36 18.62
CA ARG A 42 9.89 -9.44 17.91
C ARG A 42 9.59 -9.36 16.41
N ILE A 43 10.59 -8.98 15.62
CA ILE A 43 10.48 -8.93 14.16
C ILE A 43 10.31 -10.36 13.58
N PRO A 44 9.29 -10.60 12.73
CA PRO A 44 9.12 -11.88 12.07
C PRO A 44 10.23 -12.12 11.03
N SER A 45 10.69 -13.35 10.89
CA SER A 45 11.65 -13.71 9.83
C SER A 45 10.99 -13.82 8.46
N HIS A 46 9.68 -14.07 8.39
CA HIS A 46 8.92 -14.30 7.16
C HIS A 46 7.51 -13.75 7.27
N ILE A 47 7.08 -12.98 6.26
CA ILE A 47 5.68 -12.56 6.08
C ILE A 47 5.15 -12.97 4.71
N ALA A 48 3.84 -13.14 4.59
CA ALA A 48 3.15 -13.36 3.33
C ALA A 48 2.15 -12.23 3.08
N VAL A 49 2.09 -11.73 1.85
CA VAL A 49 1.28 -10.58 1.46
C VAL A 49 0.44 -10.93 0.23
N ILE A 50 -0.86 -10.66 0.30
CA ILE A 50 -1.78 -10.80 -0.82
C ILE A 50 -1.92 -9.43 -1.51
N LEU A 51 -1.56 -9.37 -2.80
CA LEU A 51 -1.61 -8.14 -3.57
C LEU A 51 -3.00 -7.96 -4.19
N ASP A 52 -3.90 -7.34 -3.44
CA ASP A 52 -5.28 -7.10 -3.88
C ASP A 52 -5.57 -5.59 -3.98
N GLY A 53 -6.56 -5.24 -4.80
CA GLY A 53 -7.10 -3.89 -4.88
C GLY A 53 -6.63 -3.07 -6.07
N ASN A 54 -5.63 -3.50 -6.82
CA ASN A 54 -5.05 -2.75 -7.95
C ASN A 54 -6.10 -2.27 -8.97
N ARG A 55 -6.96 -3.18 -9.46
CA ARG A 55 -8.06 -2.82 -10.39
C ARG A 55 -9.11 -1.90 -9.75
N ARG A 56 -9.42 -2.11 -8.46
CA ARG A 56 -10.38 -1.26 -7.72
C ARG A 56 -9.82 0.15 -7.53
N TRP A 57 -8.54 0.26 -7.23
CA TRP A 57 -7.83 1.53 -7.11
C TRP A 57 -7.81 2.28 -8.45
N ALA A 58 -7.46 1.62 -9.55
CA ALA A 58 -7.46 2.22 -10.89
C ALA A 58 -8.86 2.72 -11.28
N ARG A 59 -9.90 1.88 -11.13
CA ARG A 59 -11.29 2.28 -11.38
C ARG A 59 -11.70 3.50 -10.57
N LYS A 60 -11.33 3.53 -9.30
CA LYS A 60 -11.65 4.62 -8.38
C LYS A 60 -10.92 5.92 -8.77
N ALA A 61 -9.73 5.82 -9.35
CA ALA A 61 -8.96 6.93 -9.89
C ALA A 61 -9.38 7.33 -11.33
N GLY A 62 -10.31 6.61 -11.97
CA GLY A 62 -10.68 6.82 -13.37
C GLY A 62 -9.58 6.41 -14.36
N LEU A 63 -8.71 5.49 -13.96
CA LEU A 63 -7.55 5.02 -14.73
C LEU A 63 -7.76 3.61 -15.30
N PRO A 64 -7.07 3.27 -16.40
CA PRO A 64 -7.00 1.90 -16.92
C PRO A 64 -6.44 0.90 -15.88
N PRO A 65 -6.87 -0.38 -15.90
CA PRO A 65 -6.40 -1.42 -14.97
C PRO A 65 -4.87 -1.59 -14.94
N GLU A 66 -4.20 -1.43 -16.08
CA GLU A 66 -2.76 -1.57 -16.28
C GLU A 66 -1.99 -0.63 -15.35
N LEU A 67 -2.44 0.62 -15.26
CA LEU A 67 -1.85 1.62 -14.34
C LEU A 67 -2.07 1.25 -12.87
N GLY A 68 -3.15 0.54 -12.56
CA GLY A 68 -3.35 -0.01 -11.21
C GLY A 68 -2.33 -1.09 -10.87
N TYR A 69 -1.95 -1.93 -11.83
CA TYR A 69 -0.92 -2.94 -11.64
C TYR A 69 0.47 -2.32 -11.52
N GLU A 70 0.79 -1.31 -12.34
CA GLU A 70 2.05 -0.56 -12.23
C GLU A 70 2.19 0.14 -10.89
N GLU A 71 1.16 0.84 -10.42
CA GLU A 71 1.19 1.49 -9.12
C GLU A 71 1.28 0.46 -7.99
N GLY A 72 0.56 -0.66 -8.11
CA GLY A 72 0.67 -1.78 -7.18
C GLY A 72 2.11 -2.31 -7.07
N ALA A 73 2.81 -2.47 -8.20
CA ALA A 73 4.21 -2.91 -8.22
C ALA A 73 5.15 -1.92 -7.52
N ARG A 74 4.97 -0.61 -7.74
CA ARG A 74 5.74 0.44 -7.05
C ARG A 74 5.53 0.40 -5.53
N ARG A 75 4.30 0.16 -5.08
CA ARG A 75 3.97 0.03 -3.64
C ARG A 75 4.59 -1.21 -3.01
N VAL A 76 4.63 -2.30 -3.75
CA VAL A 76 5.33 -3.51 -3.31
C VAL A 76 6.82 -3.24 -3.15
N GLU A 77 7.45 -2.54 -4.08
CA GLU A 77 8.87 -2.18 -3.95
C GLU A 77 9.15 -1.34 -2.70
N GLU A 78 8.32 -0.33 -2.44
CA GLU A 78 8.39 0.49 -1.22
C GLU A 78 8.23 -0.36 0.06
N MET A 79 7.24 -1.25 0.09
CA MET A 79 6.99 -2.16 1.21
C MET A 79 8.16 -3.14 1.43
N LEU A 80 8.74 -3.69 0.36
CA LEU A 80 9.88 -4.60 0.46
C LEU A 80 11.11 -3.90 1.04
N ARG A 81 11.33 -2.61 0.70
CA ARG A 81 12.37 -1.79 1.34
C ARG A 81 12.12 -1.64 2.83
N TRP A 82 10.89 -1.34 3.26
CA TRP A 82 10.57 -1.29 4.69
C TRP A 82 10.81 -2.62 5.41
N CYS A 83 10.41 -3.74 4.79
CA CYS A 83 10.66 -5.07 5.34
C CYS A 83 12.15 -5.33 5.52
N TYR A 84 12.96 -4.97 4.54
CA TYR A 84 14.41 -5.06 4.60
C TYR A 84 14.99 -4.20 5.73
N ASP A 85 14.58 -2.93 5.83
CA ASP A 85 15.09 -1.96 6.80
C ASP A 85 14.81 -2.34 8.27
N ILE A 86 13.77 -3.14 8.51
CA ILE A 86 13.42 -3.64 9.86
C ILE A 86 13.91 -5.08 10.12
N GLY A 87 14.51 -5.75 9.13
CA GLY A 87 15.13 -7.06 9.29
C GLY A 87 14.23 -8.27 8.99
N ILE A 88 13.13 -8.09 8.24
CA ILE A 88 12.36 -9.21 7.70
C ILE A 88 13.15 -9.84 6.56
N ARG A 89 13.47 -11.14 6.69
CA ARG A 89 14.38 -11.84 5.78
C ARG A 89 13.66 -12.42 4.56
N THR A 90 12.40 -12.82 4.72
CA THR A 90 11.63 -13.47 3.66
C THR A 90 10.28 -12.79 3.50
N VAL A 91 9.90 -12.51 2.25
CA VAL A 91 8.56 -12.00 1.92
C VAL A 91 7.99 -12.87 0.80
N THR A 92 6.81 -13.46 1.03
CA THR A 92 6.05 -14.18 0.00
C THR A 92 4.95 -13.29 -0.54
N LEU A 93 4.90 -13.13 -1.86
CA LEU A 93 3.86 -12.33 -2.51
C LEU A 93 2.90 -13.25 -3.26
N TYR A 94 1.62 -13.13 -2.95
CA TYR A 94 0.56 -13.77 -3.72
C TYR A 94 0.13 -12.84 -4.85
N VAL A 95 0.78 -13.00 -6.01
CA VAL A 95 0.62 -12.12 -7.17
C VAL A 95 -0.54 -12.56 -8.07
N LEU A 96 -0.76 -13.86 -8.21
CA LEU A 96 -1.75 -14.41 -9.12
C LEU A 96 -2.26 -15.78 -8.67
N SER A 97 -3.58 -15.97 -8.71
CA SER A 97 -4.21 -17.28 -8.47
C SER A 97 -4.57 -17.99 -9.78
N THR A 98 -4.64 -19.31 -9.74
CA THR A 98 -5.14 -20.14 -10.84
C THR A 98 -6.61 -19.84 -11.17
N GLU A 99 -7.41 -19.51 -10.15
CA GLU A 99 -8.81 -19.07 -10.32
C GLU A 99 -8.90 -17.73 -11.06
N ASN A 100 -7.99 -16.78 -10.78
CA ASN A 100 -7.93 -15.53 -11.50
C ASN A 100 -7.51 -15.71 -12.96
N LEU A 101 -6.60 -16.64 -13.25
CA LEU A 101 -6.22 -16.98 -14.63
C LEU A 101 -7.40 -17.54 -15.42
N ARG A 102 -8.19 -18.42 -14.82
CA ARG A 102 -9.38 -19.02 -15.47
C ARG A 102 -10.49 -18.02 -15.76
N ARG A 103 -10.54 -16.90 -15.02
CA ARG A 103 -11.52 -15.82 -15.21
C ARG A 103 -11.07 -14.75 -16.21
N ARG A 104 -9.81 -14.74 -16.64
CA ARG A 104 -9.31 -13.79 -17.64
C ARG A 104 -9.83 -14.16 -19.03
N ARG A 105 -10.35 -13.19 -19.77
CA ARG A 105 -10.58 -13.32 -21.22
C ARG A 105 -9.25 -13.02 -21.96
N PRO A 106 -9.06 -13.47 -23.21
CA PRO A 106 -7.81 -13.31 -23.96
C PRO A 106 -7.34 -11.86 -24.17
N GLU A 107 -8.20 -10.88 -23.86
CA GLU A 107 -8.02 -9.45 -24.11
C GLU A 107 -7.84 -8.61 -22.82
N GLU A 108 -7.48 -9.25 -21.70
CA GLU A 108 -6.97 -8.64 -20.45
C GLU A 108 -5.49 -8.99 -20.16
#